data_AF-A0A3D0Z7Z0-F1
#
_entry.id   AF-A0A3D0Z7Z0-F1
#
_cell.length_a   1.000
_cell.length_b   1.000
_cell.length_c   1.000
_cell.angle_alpha   90.00
_cell.angle_beta   90.00
_cell.angle_gamma   90.00
#
_symmetry.space_group_name_H-M   'P 1'
#
loop_
_entity.id
_entity.type
_entity.pdbx_description
1 polymer ?
#
loop_
_entity_poly.entity_id
_entity_poly.type
_entity_poly.pdbx_seq_one_letter_code
_entity_poly.pdbx_strand_id
1 'polypeptide(L)'
;MKKIAAFFLSTALLLSLAGCSKSDKPDKNNPVTLTIWHTYVEGMRGSFDELVSEFNTTVGAKNGITVTVTAIANASVINEQIIAAADRDPGASEMPDMAVIYPKVAVTLAEKGVLAELGGQFSQKELDAFVPQFVEEGRLGGDKFYLLPIAKSTEVLYLNRTLFDRFSAAID
;
A
#
# COMPACT_ATOMS: atom_id res chain seq x y z
N MET A 1 40.27 -42.18 -21.82
CA MET A 1 39.87 -40.90 -22.44
C MET A 1 38.37 -40.59 -22.28
N LYS A 2 37.44 -41.49 -22.65
CA LYS A 2 35.98 -41.26 -22.51
C LYS A 2 35.49 -40.95 -21.07
N LYS A 3 36.06 -41.62 -20.05
CA LYS A 3 35.71 -41.39 -18.63
C LYS A 3 36.21 -40.05 -18.08
N ILE A 4 37.33 -39.53 -18.61
CA ILE A 4 37.91 -38.24 -18.22
C ILE A 4 37.11 -37.09 -18.86
N ALA A 5 36.72 -37.25 -20.12
CA ALA A 5 35.85 -36.30 -20.82
C ALA A 5 34.47 -36.18 -20.16
N ALA A 6 33.89 -37.30 -19.71
CA ALA A 6 32.61 -37.30 -18.98
C ALA A 6 32.70 -36.59 -17.61
N PHE A 7 33.83 -36.71 -16.91
CA PHE A 7 34.05 -36.04 -15.63
C PHE A 7 34.22 -34.52 -15.79
N PHE A 8 34.97 -34.08 -16.81
CA PHE A 8 35.10 -32.66 -17.14
C PHE A 8 33.76 -32.03 -17.57
N LEU A 9 32.94 -32.76 -18.31
CA LEU A 9 31.63 -32.28 -18.76
C LEU A 9 30.61 -32.18 -17.60
N SER A 10 30.67 -33.12 -16.65
CA SER A 10 29.86 -33.08 -15.42
C SER A 10 30.25 -31.92 -14.50
N THR A 11 31.55 -31.61 -14.39
CA THR A 11 32.04 -30.53 -13.52
C THR A 11 31.73 -29.15 -14.12
N ALA A 12 31.81 -29.01 -15.44
CA ALA A 12 31.42 -27.78 -16.13
C ALA A 12 29.91 -27.49 -16.03
N LEU A 13 29.06 -28.53 -16.02
CA LEU A 13 27.61 -28.38 -15.87
C LEU A 13 27.24 -27.96 -14.44
N LEU A 14 27.91 -28.49 -13.40
CA LEU A 14 27.67 -28.10 -12.01
C LEU A 14 28.09 -26.64 -11.71
N LEU A 15 29.13 -26.13 -12.39
CA LEU A 15 29.56 -24.73 -12.29
C LEU A 15 28.61 -23.76 -12.99
N SER A 16 27.81 -24.21 -13.97
CA SER A 16 26.80 -23.38 -14.65
C SER A 16 25.49 -23.19 -13.86
N LEU A 17 25.23 -24.02 -12.84
CA LEU A 17 24.10 -23.83 -11.92
C LEU A 17 24.39 -22.89 -10.74
N ALA A 18 25.64 -22.46 -10.56
CA ALA A 18 26.00 -21.38 -9.62
C ALA A 18 25.82 -19.96 -10.23
N GLY A 19 25.12 -19.88 -11.36
CA GLY A 19 24.84 -18.63 -12.08
C GLY A 19 23.85 -17.75 -11.33
N CYS A 20 24.36 -16.72 -10.68
CA CYS A 20 23.68 -15.47 -10.36
C CYS A 20 22.33 -15.58 -9.63
N SER A 21 22.37 -15.84 -8.32
CA SER A 21 21.39 -15.23 -7.42
C SER A 21 21.71 -13.73 -7.27
N LYS A 22 21.59 -12.94 -8.35
CA LYS A 22 21.41 -11.50 -8.17
C LYS A 22 20.06 -11.36 -7.49
N SER A 23 20.05 -10.83 -6.27
CA SER A 23 18.78 -10.50 -5.64
C SER A 23 18.08 -9.48 -6.54
N ASP A 24 16.87 -9.76 -7.02
CA ASP A 24 15.99 -8.82 -7.75
C ASP A 24 15.53 -7.64 -6.86
N LYS A 25 16.30 -7.32 -5.82
CA LYS A 25 16.03 -6.19 -4.94
C LYS A 25 16.37 -4.89 -5.69
N PRO A 26 15.56 -3.85 -5.52
CA PRO A 26 15.90 -2.54 -6.03
C PRO A 26 17.24 -2.05 -5.49
N ASP A 27 18.00 -1.38 -6.35
CA ASP A 27 19.20 -0.62 -5.98
C ASP A 27 19.42 0.54 -6.97
N LYS A 28 20.51 1.29 -6.80
CA LYS A 28 20.79 2.45 -7.67
C LYS A 28 20.96 2.09 -9.16
N ASN A 29 21.36 0.86 -9.45
CA ASN A 29 21.55 0.34 -10.81
C ASN A 29 20.32 -0.41 -11.32
N ASN A 30 19.39 -0.77 -10.44
CA ASN A 30 18.10 -1.37 -10.74
C ASN A 30 16.96 -0.63 -9.98
N PRO A 31 16.71 0.65 -10.31
CA PRO A 31 15.73 1.44 -9.57
C PRO A 31 14.30 1.03 -9.90
N VAL A 32 13.40 1.20 -8.94
CA VAL A 32 11.95 1.01 -9.10
C VAL A 32 11.18 2.25 -8.72
N THR A 33 10.02 2.45 -9.37
CA THR A 33 9.06 3.49 -9.03
C THR A 33 7.80 2.83 -8.52
N LEU A 34 7.33 3.25 -7.34
CA LEU A 34 6.08 2.81 -6.73
C LEU A 34 5.06 3.94 -6.80
N THR A 35 3.81 3.58 -7.05
CA THR A 35 2.68 4.51 -7.20
C THR A 35 1.73 4.41 -6.02
N ILE A 36 1.31 5.56 -5.48
CA ILE A 36 0.33 5.62 -4.38
C ILE A 36 -0.86 6.48 -4.78
N TRP A 37 -2.06 5.94 -4.64
CA TRP A 37 -3.29 6.72 -4.79
C TRP A 37 -3.89 7.08 -3.42
N HIS A 38 -4.32 8.33 -3.23
CA HIS A 38 -4.96 8.78 -1.99
C HIS A 38 -6.02 9.85 -2.23
N THR A 39 -6.85 10.11 -1.22
CA THR A 39 -7.90 11.15 -1.25
C THR A 39 -7.63 12.32 -0.30
N TYR A 40 -6.42 12.41 0.27
CA TYR A 40 -6.03 13.48 1.17
C TYR A 40 -6.17 14.87 0.54
N VAL A 41 -6.74 15.79 1.32
CA VAL A 41 -7.01 17.18 0.95
C VAL A 41 -6.18 18.13 1.82
N GLU A 42 -6.01 19.37 1.33
CA GLU A 42 -5.45 20.50 2.08
C GLU A 42 -4.17 20.14 2.87
N GLY A 43 -4.17 20.35 4.19
CA GLY A 43 -3.01 20.15 5.05
C GLY A 43 -2.53 18.70 5.14
N MET A 44 -3.44 17.72 5.01
CA MET A 44 -3.06 16.30 4.99
C MET A 44 -2.29 15.94 3.72
N ARG A 45 -2.67 16.53 2.59
CA ARG A 45 -1.92 16.36 1.33
C ARG A 45 -0.51 16.93 1.46
N GLY A 46 -0.37 18.16 1.96
CA GLY A 46 0.95 18.78 2.14
C GLY A 46 1.87 17.98 3.06
N SER A 47 1.34 17.49 4.19
CA SER A 47 2.11 16.66 5.12
C SER A 47 2.53 15.33 4.48
N PHE A 48 1.68 14.73 3.66
CA PHE A 48 2.01 13.49 2.95
C PHE A 48 3.05 13.71 1.86
N ASP A 49 2.95 14.80 1.10
CA ASP A 49 3.93 15.18 0.09
C ASP A 49 5.33 15.40 0.70
N GLU A 50 5.41 15.99 1.90
CA GLU A 50 6.66 16.13 2.66
C GLU A 50 7.27 14.77 3.03
N LEU A 51 6.46 13.83 3.53
CA LEU A 51 6.91 12.47 3.85
C LEU A 51 7.41 11.72 2.62
N VAL A 52 6.73 11.87 1.48
CA VAL A 52 7.16 11.28 0.20
C VAL A 52 8.47 11.89 -0.28
N SER A 53 8.62 13.22 -0.16
CA SER A 53 9.85 13.93 -0.49
C SER A 53 11.02 13.47 0.39
N GLU A 54 10.80 13.36 1.71
CA GLU A 54 11.79 12.84 2.64
C GLU A 54 12.20 11.42 2.28
N PHE A 55 11.24 10.51 2.06
CA PHE A 55 11.53 9.14 1.66
C PHE A 55 12.35 9.08 0.37
N ASN A 56 11.91 9.79 -0.68
CA ASN A 56 12.56 9.80 -1.99
C ASN A 56 13.99 10.36 -1.94
N THR A 57 14.24 11.36 -1.10
CA THR A 57 15.56 12.00 -0.98
C THR A 57 16.50 11.30 0.00
N THR A 58 16.00 10.38 0.83
CA THR A 58 16.77 9.66 1.86
C THR A 58 16.88 8.16 1.59
N VAL A 59 16.10 7.34 2.31
CA VAL A 59 16.15 5.88 2.26
C VAL A 59 15.72 5.34 0.90
N GLY A 60 14.78 6.00 0.22
CA GLY A 60 14.36 5.69 -1.15
C GLY A 60 15.53 5.81 -2.12
N ALA A 61 16.17 6.99 -2.20
CA ALA A 61 17.35 7.20 -3.03
C ALA A 61 18.50 6.23 -2.72
N LYS A 62 18.72 5.89 -1.44
CA LYS A 62 19.74 4.91 -1.05
C LYS A 62 19.44 3.52 -1.61
N ASN A 63 18.17 3.11 -1.60
CA ASN A 63 17.71 1.79 -1.99
C ASN A 63 17.25 1.71 -3.46
N GLY A 64 17.36 2.79 -4.24
CA GLY A 64 16.85 2.82 -5.61
C GLY A 64 15.33 2.75 -5.71
N ILE A 65 14.61 3.30 -4.73
CA ILE A 65 13.14 3.31 -4.70
C ILE A 65 12.68 4.76 -4.80
N THR A 66 11.78 5.03 -5.75
CA THR A 66 11.08 6.31 -5.88
C THR A 66 9.58 6.09 -5.67
N VAL A 67 8.94 6.95 -4.90
CA VAL A 67 7.49 6.95 -4.69
C VAL A 67 6.89 8.14 -5.45
N THR A 68 5.86 7.86 -6.22
CA THR A 68 5.02 8.86 -6.89
C THR A 68 3.60 8.77 -6.35
N VAL A 69 2.98 9.92 -6.10
CA VAL A 69 1.65 9.98 -5.49
C VAL A 69 0.65 10.66 -6.41
N THR A 70 -0.57 10.13 -6.45
CA THR A 70 -1.71 10.67 -7.19
C THR A 70 -2.83 11.00 -6.21
N ALA A 71 -3.12 12.29 -6.06
CA ALA A 71 -4.26 12.77 -5.30
C ALA A 71 -5.53 12.65 -6.15
N ILE A 72 -6.49 11.86 -5.67
CA ILE A 72 -7.79 11.64 -6.30
C ILE A 72 -8.87 12.41 -5.51
N ALA A 73 -9.80 13.02 -6.24
CA ALA A 73 -10.69 14.04 -5.70
C ALA A 73 -11.51 13.62 -4.48
N ASN A 74 -12.01 12.38 -4.43
CA ASN A 74 -12.81 11.87 -3.32
C ASN A 74 -12.91 10.34 -3.31
N ALA A 75 -13.53 9.82 -2.26
CA ALA A 75 -13.72 8.40 -2.01
C ALA A 75 -14.52 7.66 -3.10
N SER A 76 -15.51 8.30 -3.74
CA SER A 76 -16.28 7.68 -4.83
C SER A 76 -15.40 7.48 -6.06
N VAL A 77 -14.65 8.54 -6.43
CA VAL A 77 -13.80 8.53 -7.63
C VAL A 77 -12.67 7.52 -7.47
N ILE A 78 -11.98 7.47 -6.33
CA ILE A 78 -10.91 6.47 -6.12
C ILE A 78 -11.47 5.04 -6.13
N ASN A 79 -12.67 4.81 -5.57
CA ASN A 79 -13.31 3.51 -5.58
C ASN A 79 -13.65 3.06 -7.00
N GLU A 80 -14.24 3.93 -7.81
CA GLU A 80 -14.54 3.62 -9.22
C GLU A 80 -13.27 3.32 -10.01
N GLN A 81 -12.24 4.17 -9.88
CA GLN A 81 -10.99 4.01 -10.62
C GLN A 81 -10.22 2.76 -10.21
N ILE A 82 -10.16 2.44 -8.91
CA ILE A 82 -9.40 1.29 -8.44
C ILE A 82 -10.09 -0.04 -8.80
N ILE A 83 -11.43 -0.06 -8.82
CA ILE A 83 -12.19 -1.23 -9.28
C ILE A 83 -12.03 -1.41 -10.79
N ALA A 84 -12.16 -0.33 -11.58
CA ALA A 84 -11.94 -0.39 -13.03
C ALA A 84 -10.51 -0.85 -13.38
N ALA A 85 -9.50 -0.38 -12.64
CA ALA A 85 -8.12 -0.82 -12.78
C ALA A 85 -7.95 -2.31 -12.44
N ALA A 86 -8.56 -2.78 -11.35
CA ALA A 86 -8.55 -4.19 -10.96
C ALA A 86 -9.25 -5.10 -11.99
N ASP A 87 -10.32 -4.61 -12.62
CA ASP A 87 -11.07 -5.32 -13.66
C ASP A 87 -10.43 -5.22 -15.05
N ARG A 88 -9.38 -4.41 -15.19
CA ARG A 88 -8.69 -4.12 -16.47
C ARG A 88 -9.65 -3.58 -17.53
N ASP A 89 -10.56 -2.71 -17.12
CA ASP A 89 -11.52 -2.09 -18.03
C ASP A 89 -10.79 -1.29 -19.13
N PRO A 90 -11.29 -1.30 -20.38
CA PRO A 90 -10.71 -0.50 -21.46
C PRO A 90 -10.63 0.99 -21.08
N GLY A 91 -9.42 1.54 -21.08
CA GLY A 91 -9.18 2.94 -20.72
C GLY A 91 -9.03 3.20 -19.22
N ALA A 92 -9.12 2.18 -18.37
CA ALA A 92 -8.73 2.30 -16.97
C ALA A 92 -7.23 2.59 -16.85
N SER A 93 -6.86 3.33 -15.79
CA SER A 93 -5.45 3.51 -15.42
C SER A 93 -4.85 2.19 -14.92
N GLU A 94 -3.53 2.07 -14.97
CA GLU A 94 -2.84 0.94 -14.34
C GLU A 94 -3.12 0.91 -12.84
N MET A 95 -3.21 -0.30 -12.28
CA MET A 95 -3.41 -0.49 -10.85
C MET A 95 -2.24 0.13 -10.08
N PRO A 96 -2.47 0.96 -9.05
CA PRO A 96 -1.39 1.48 -8.24
C PRO A 96 -0.76 0.38 -7.39
N ASP A 97 0.51 0.56 -7.03
CA ASP A 97 1.22 -0.34 -6.11
C ASP A 97 0.64 -0.26 -4.69
N MET A 98 0.17 0.93 -4.28
CA MET A 98 -0.49 1.17 -3.01
C MET A 98 -1.66 2.14 -3.17
N ALA A 99 -2.69 1.98 -2.35
CA ALA A 99 -3.80 2.93 -2.30
C ALA A 99 -4.34 3.09 -0.88
N VAL A 100 -4.75 4.31 -0.56
CA VAL A 100 -5.49 4.62 0.68
C VAL A 100 -6.98 4.47 0.39
N ILE A 101 -7.55 3.34 0.82
CA ILE A 101 -8.96 2.97 0.56
C ILE A 101 -9.68 2.55 1.84
N TYR A 102 -11.01 2.58 1.79
CA TYR A 102 -11.86 2.11 2.88
C TYR A 102 -12.02 0.58 2.85
N PRO A 103 -12.27 -0.07 4.02
CA PRO A 103 -12.39 -1.53 4.13
C PRO A 103 -13.39 -2.14 3.14
N LYS A 104 -14.52 -1.49 2.88
CA LYS A 104 -15.54 -1.98 1.94
C LYS A 104 -14.98 -2.23 0.53
N VAL A 105 -14.14 -1.33 0.03
CA VAL A 105 -13.51 -1.46 -1.30
C VAL A 105 -12.45 -2.57 -1.28
N ALA A 106 -11.69 -2.65 -0.18
CA ALA A 106 -10.66 -3.66 -0.01
C ALA A 106 -11.23 -5.08 0.04
N VAL A 107 -12.42 -5.29 0.60
CA VAL A 107 -13.11 -6.61 0.54
C VAL A 107 -13.30 -7.03 -0.91
N THR A 108 -13.83 -6.16 -1.76
CA THR A 108 -14.02 -6.45 -3.19
C THR A 108 -12.70 -6.73 -3.90
N LEU A 109 -11.63 -5.98 -3.60
CA LEU A 109 -10.31 -6.21 -4.18
C LEU A 109 -9.67 -7.52 -3.68
N ALA A 110 -9.89 -7.89 -2.42
CA ALA A 110 -9.44 -9.16 -1.84
C ALA A 110 -10.14 -10.35 -2.50
N GLU A 111 -11.45 -10.26 -2.74
CA GLU A 111 -12.23 -11.29 -3.45
C GLU A 111 -11.74 -11.48 -4.90
N LYS A 112 -11.29 -10.40 -5.54
CA LYS A 112 -10.64 -10.43 -6.88
C LYS A 112 -9.21 -10.98 -6.85
N GLY A 113 -8.62 -11.16 -5.67
CA GLY A 113 -7.25 -11.67 -5.51
C GLY A 113 -6.15 -10.70 -5.93
N VAL A 114 -6.44 -9.39 -5.98
CA VAL A 114 -5.48 -8.37 -6.42
C VAL A 114 -4.73 -7.66 -5.28
N LEU A 115 -5.12 -7.92 -4.02
CA LEU A 115 -4.42 -7.37 -2.85
C LEU A 115 -3.27 -8.27 -2.40
N ALA A 116 -2.13 -7.65 -2.09
CA ALA A 116 -1.01 -8.32 -1.46
C ALA A 116 -1.29 -8.57 0.03
N GLU A 117 -0.98 -9.78 0.51
CA GLU A 117 -1.03 -10.11 1.94
C GLU A 117 0.17 -9.45 2.64
N LEU A 118 -0.10 -8.69 3.71
CA LEU A 118 0.86 -7.87 4.43
C LEU A 118 1.35 -8.50 5.73
N GLY A 119 0.71 -9.55 6.24
CA GLY A 119 1.03 -10.15 7.54
C GLY A 119 2.49 -10.61 7.64
N GLY A 120 3.06 -11.10 6.55
CA GLY A 120 4.49 -11.46 6.49
C GLY A 120 5.47 -10.28 6.48
N GLN A 121 4.99 -9.04 6.31
CA GLN A 121 5.81 -7.83 6.22
C GLN A 121 6.00 -7.11 7.57
N PHE A 122 5.23 -7.50 8.59
CA PHE A 122 5.26 -6.87 9.91
C PHE A 122 5.53 -7.90 10.99
N SER A 123 6.41 -7.56 11.93
CA SER A 123 6.53 -8.30 13.18
C SER A 123 5.33 -8.03 14.09
N GLN A 124 5.03 -8.96 15.00
CA GLN A 124 3.97 -8.76 15.99
C GLN A 124 4.20 -7.48 16.81
N LYS A 125 5.46 -7.18 17.16
CA LYS A 125 5.83 -5.97 17.89
C LYS A 125 5.49 -4.68 17.13
N GLU A 126 5.62 -4.67 15.81
CA GLU A 126 5.23 -3.52 14.99
C GLU A 126 3.72 -3.36 14.94
N LEU A 127 2.98 -4.48 14.84
CA LEU A 127 1.52 -4.46 14.86
C LEU A 127 0.95 -4.05 16.23
N ASP A 128 1.60 -4.45 17.32
CA ASP A 128 1.22 -4.09 18.70
C ASP A 128 1.39 -2.59 19.00
N ALA A 129 2.11 -1.85 18.15
CA ALA A 129 2.22 -0.39 18.27
C ALA A 129 0.96 0.35 17.78
N PHE A 130 0.07 -0.34 17.07
CA PHE A 130 -1.21 0.20 16.62
C PHE A 130 -2.32 -0.10 17.64
N VAL A 131 -3.44 0.63 17.53
CA VAL A 131 -4.66 0.27 18.24
C VAL A 131 -5.15 -1.09 17.71
N PRO A 132 -5.31 -2.13 18.56
CA PRO A 132 -5.58 -3.50 18.09
C PRO A 132 -6.81 -3.61 17.18
N GLN A 133 -7.88 -2.88 17.50
CA GLN A 133 -9.11 -2.86 16.71
C GLN A 133 -8.87 -2.39 15.28
N PHE A 134 -7.93 -1.45 15.06
CA PHE A 134 -7.62 -0.94 13.72
C PHE A 134 -6.81 -1.92 12.89
N VAL A 135 -6.00 -2.77 13.52
CA VAL A 135 -5.30 -3.87 12.86
C VAL A 135 -6.29 -4.97 12.48
N GLU A 136 -7.22 -5.31 13.38
CA GLU A 136 -8.25 -6.33 13.13
C GLU A 136 -9.21 -5.91 12.01
N GLU A 137 -9.59 -4.63 11.92
CA GLU A 137 -10.34 -4.10 10.77
C GLU A 137 -9.62 -4.28 9.42
N GLY A 138 -8.29 -4.40 9.45
CA GLY A 138 -7.48 -4.64 8.26
C GLY A 138 -7.35 -6.10 7.86
N ARG A 139 -7.89 -7.03 8.66
CA ARG A 139 -7.95 -8.46 8.34
C ARG A 139 -9.23 -8.77 7.58
N LEU A 140 -9.11 -9.32 6.37
CA LEU A 140 -10.26 -9.61 5.50
C LEU A 140 -10.32 -11.11 5.19
N GLY A 141 -11.55 -11.65 5.16
CA GLY A 141 -11.78 -13.05 4.80
C GLY A 141 -11.22 -14.08 5.78
N GLY A 142 -11.13 -13.72 7.07
CA GLY A 142 -10.48 -14.51 8.12
C GLY A 142 -9.25 -13.75 8.64
N ASP A 143 -8.07 -14.38 8.59
CA ASP A 143 -6.87 -13.87 9.27
C ASP A 143 -5.90 -13.09 8.38
N LYS A 144 -6.15 -13.01 7.07
CA LYS A 144 -5.24 -12.38 6.11
C LYS A 144 -5.22 -10.88 6.28
N PHE A 145 -4.04 -10.30 6.47
CA PHE A 145 -3.88 -8.88 6.71
C PHE A 145 -3.67 -8.16 5.38
N TYR A 146 -4.60 -7.29 5.00
CA TYR A 146 -4.59 -6.61 3.70
C TYR A 146 -4.52 -5.09 3.80
N LEU A 147 -4.91 -4.52 4.94
CA LEU A 147 -4.93 -3.07 5.13
C LEU A 147 -4.14 -2.68 6.36
N LEU A 148 -3.09 -1.89 6.15
CA LEU A 148 -2.39 -1.22 7.25
C LEU A 148 -3.20 0.02 7.71
N PRO A 149 -3.47 0.19 9.01
CA PRO A 149 -4.16 1.39 9.49
C PRO A 149 -3.23 2.61 9.47
N ILE A 150 -3.48 3.56 8.56
CA ILE A 150 -2.65 4.76 8.38
C ILE A 150 -3.32 6.02 8.93
N ALA A 151 -4.63 6.16 8.70
CA ALA A 151 -5.43 7.26 9.22
C ALA A 151 -6.83 6.74 9.59
N LYS A 152 -7.32 7.15 10.76
CA LYS A 152 -8.65 6.80 11.28
C LYS A 152 -9.34 8.06 11.79
N SER A 153 -10.65 8.10 11.65
CA SER A 153 -11.50 9.13 12.21
C SER A 153 -12.63 8.48 13.00
N THR A 154 -13.15 9.21 13.98
CA THR A 154 -14.39 8.86 14.68
C THR A 154 -15.42 9.92 14.35
N GLU A 155 -16.69 9.51 14.28
CA GLU A 155 -17.77 10.47 14.14
C GLU A 155 -17.86 11.34 15.40
N VAL A 156 -18.03 12.64 15.19
CA VAL A 156 -18.19 13.62 16.27
C VAL A 156 -19.31 14.58 15.91
N LEU A 157 -20.13 14.94 16.91
CA LEU A 157 -21.17 15.94 16.74
C LEU A 157 -20.59 17.33 16.99
N TYR A 158 -20.48 18.14 15.94
CA TYR A 158 -20.18 19.56 16.07
C TYR A 158 -21.48 20.34 16.27
N LEU A 159 -21.55 21.09 17.37
CA LEU A 159 -22.72 21.89 17.72
C LEU A 159 -22.35 23.37 17.82
N ASN A 160 -23.07 24.23 17.09
CA ASN A 160 -23.00 25.67 17.31
C ASN A 160 -23.81 26.01 18.57
N ARG A 161 -23.09 26.23 19.67
CA ARG A 161 -23.71 26.50 20.97
C ARG A 161 -24.65 27.71 20.94
N THR A 162 -24.27 28.82 20.30
CA THR A 162 -25.11 30.02 20.21
C THR A 162 -26.46 29.74 19.55
N LEU A 163 -26.48 28.94 18.48
CA LEU A 163 -27.73 28.58 17.80
C LEU A 163 -28.54 27.55 18.59
N PHE A 164 -27.86 26.59 19.22
CA PHE A 164 -28.52 25.57 20.02
C PHE A 164 -29.16 26.14 21.29
N ASP A 165 -28.50 27.08 21.95
CA ASP A 165 -29.03 27.75 23.15
C ASP A 165 -30.30 28.56 22.80
N ARG A 166 -30.34 29.20 21.63
CA ARG A 166 -31.56 29.89 21.12
C ARG A 166 -32.68 28.91 20.79
N PHE A 167 -32.36 27.79 20.15
CA PHE A 167 -33.34 26.76 19.80
C PHE A 167 -33.94 26.14 21.07
N SER A 168 -33.10 25.70 22.00
CA SER A 168 -33.53 25.01 23.23
C SER A 168 -34.37 25.89 24.14
N ALA A 169 -34.08 27.20 24.24
CA ALA A 169 -34.88 28.14 25.02
C ALA A 169 -36.26 28.47 24.41
N ALA A 170 -36.51 28.10 23.15
CA ALA A 170 -37.78 28.34 22.46
C ALA A 170 -38.76 27.14 22.55
N ILE A 171 -38.39 26.09 23.29
CA ILE A 171 -39.18 24.84 23.46
C ILE A 171 -39.78 24.75 24.87
N ASP A 172 -39.65 25.82 25.68
CA ASP A 172 -40.46 26.06 26.89
C ASP A 172 -41.72 26.88 26.53
#